data_AF-A0A852S7M3-F1
#
_entry.id   AF-A0A852S7M3-F1
#
_cell.length_a   1.000
_cell.length_b   1.000
_cell.length_c   1.000
_cell.angle_alpha   90.00
_cell.angle_beta   90.00
_cell.angle_gamma   90.00
#
_symmetry.space_group_name_H-M   'P 1'
#
loop_
_entity.id
_entity.type
_entity.pdbx_description
1 polymer ?
#
loop_
_entity_poly.entity_id
_entity_poly.type
_entity_poly.pdbx_seq_one_letter_code
_entity_poly.pdbx_strand_id
1 'polypeptide(L)' 'MLEQAGLVRTERRGRYKLHTIDTSPLTQIAERWPDRKAPS' A
#
# COMPACT_ATOMS: atom_id res chain seq x y z
N MET A 1 -10.64 4.52 -2.79
CA MET A 1 -10.29 3.45 -3.75
C MET A 1 -8.79 3.18 -3.61
N LEU A 2 -8.39 1.96 -3.22
CA LEU A 2 -6.99 1.64 -2.84
C LEU A 2 -5.98 1.87 -3.98
N GLU A 3 -6.42 1.76 -5.23
CA GLU A 3 -5.60 2.06 -6.42
C GLU A 3 -5.11 3.52 -6.45
N GLN A 4 -5.91 4.49 -5.96
CA GLN A 4 -5.52 5.91 -5.94
C GLN A 4 -4.43 6.23 -4.92
N ALA A 5 -4.24 5.36 -3.91
CA ALA A 5 -3.16 5.48 -2.94
C ALA A 5 -1.86 4.81 -3.42
N GLY A 6 -1.83 4.27 -4.65
CA GLY A 6 -0.69 3.53 -5.18
C GLY A 6 -0.49 2.16 -4.53
N LEU A 7 -1.46 1.69 -3.73
CA LEU A 7 -1.37 0.44 -2.95
C LEU A 7 -1.60 -0.81 -3.80
N VAL A 8 -2.23 -0.65 -4.96
CA VAL A 8 -2.54 -1.73 -5.88
C VAL A 8 -2.16 -1.27 -7.28
N ARG A 9 -1.26 -2.00 -7.92
CA ARG A 9 -0.89 -1.82 -9.32
C ARG A 9 -1.57 -2.90 -10.14
N THR A 10 -2.26 -2.48 -11.20
CA THR A 10 -2.89 -3.38 -12.15
C THR A 10 -2.08 -3.37 -13.45
N GLU A 11 -1.44 -4.49 -13.80
CA GLU A 11 -0.72 -4.66 -15.07
C GLU A 11 -1.47 -5.63 -15.99
N ARG A 12 -1.52 -5.33 -17.29
CA ARG A 12 -2.08 -6.23 -18.30
C ARG A 12 -0.95 -7.02 -18.98
N ARG A 13 -0.97 -8.34 -18.80
CA ARG A 13 -0.05 -9.28 -19.46
C ARG A 13 -0.84 -10.13 -20.45
N GLY A 14 -0.85 -9.70 -21.71
CA GLY A 14 -1.62 -10.35 -22.77
C GLY A 14 -3.12 -10.39 -22.46
N ARG A 15 -3.67 -11.59 -22.25
CA ARG A 15 -5.10 -11.80 -21.91
C ARG A 15 -5.42 -11.67 -20.42
N TYR A 16 -4.41 -11.55 -19.56
CA TYR A 16 -4.58 -11.53 -18.11
C TYR A 16 -4.39 -10.14 -17.50
N LYS A 17 -5.14 -9.86 -16.44
CA LYS A 17 -4.92 -8.73 -15.54
C LYS A 17 -4.26 -9.25 -14.27
N LEU A 18 -3.08 -8.74 -13.95
CA LEU A 18 -2.41 -9.00 -12.69
C LEU A 18 -2.66 -7.83 -11.75
N HIS A 19 -3.12 -8.15 -10.55
CA HIS A 19 -3.26 -7.20 -9.45
C HIS A 19 -2.11 -7.46 -8.48
N THR A 20 -1.16 -6.53 -8.41
CA THR A 20 -0.04 -6.59 -7.49
C THR A 20 -0.26 -5.56 -6.40
N ILE A 21 -0.15 -5.99 -5.15
CA ILE A 21 -0.22 -5.09 -3.99
C ILE A 21 1.17 -4.48 -3.82
N ASP A 22 1.27 -3.16 -3.88
CA ASP A 22 2.49 -2.39 -3.63
C ASP A 22 2.37 -1.75 -2.25
N THR A 23 3.09 -2.28 -1.27
CA THR A 23 3.08 -1.79 0.11
C THR A 23 4.13 -0.71 0.36
N SER A 24 4.94 -0.35 -0.64
CA SER A 24 5.93 0.74 -0.54
C SER A 24 5.33 2.07 -0.03
N PRO A 25 4.11 2.49 -0.44
CA PRO A 25 3.48 3.69 0.10
C PRO A 25 3.13 3.59 1.58
N LEU A 26 2.92 2.38 2.12
CA LEU A 26 2.59 2.18 3.54
C LEU A 26 3.80 2.36 4.45
N THR A 27 5.02 2.16 3.94
CA THR A 27 6.25 2.35 4.72
C THR A 27 6.37 3.79 5.21
N GLN A 28 6.02 4.78 4.37
CA GLN A 28 6.05 6.20 4.78
C GLN A 28 4.99 6.54 5.84
N ILE A 29 3.86 5.83 5.82
CA ILE A 29 2.81 5.99 6.84
C ILE A 29 3.30 5.39 8.17
N ALA A 30 3.95 4.23 8.12
CA ALA A 30 4.53 3.59 9.30
C ALA A 30 5.59 4.46 9.98
N GLU A 31 6.41 5.20 9.22
CA GLU A 31 7.42 6.13 9.76
C GLU A 31 6.81 7.38 10.43
N ARG A 32 5.64 7.82 9.97
CA ARG A 32 4.96 9.01 10.49
C ARG A 32 3.97 8.71 11.61
N TRP A 33 3.55 7.46 11.75
CA TRP A 33 2.51 7.14 12.71
C TRP A 33 3.12 7.21 14.12
N PRO A 34 2.56 8.04 15.02
CA PRO A 34 3.03 8.06 16.39
C PRO A 34 2.87 6.66 16.97
N ASP A 35 3.97 6.11 17.49
CA ASP A 35 3.96 4.86 18.24
C ASP A 35 2.84 4.98 19.26
N ARG A 36 1.83 4.10 19.15
CA ARG A 36 0.75 4.02 20.12
C ARG A 36 1.34 3.36 21.37
N LYS A 37 2.31 4.03 22.00
CA LYS A 37 2.81 3.64 23.30
C LYS A 37 1.65 3.85 24.25
N ALA A 38 1.06 2.72 24.65
CA ALA A 38 0.03 2.66 25.67
C ALA A 38 0.46 3.47 26.90
N PRO A 39 -0.48 4.15 27.58
CA PRO A 39 -0.15 4.91 28.78
C PRO A 39 0.54 3.99 29.80
N SER A 40 1.72 4.43 30.26
CA SER A 40 2.39 3.90 31.46
C SER A 40 1.65 4.36 32.72
#